data_AF-A0A7X8VN30-F1
#
_entry.id   AF-A0A7X8VN30-F1
#
_cell.length_a   1.000
_cell.length_b   1.000
_cell.length_c   1.000
_cell.angle_alpha   90.00
_cell.angle_beta   90.00
_cell.angle_gamma   90.00
#
_symmetry.space_group_name_H-M   'P 1'
#
loop_
_entity.id
_entity.type
_entity.pdbx_description
1 polymer ?
#
loop_
_entity_poly.entity_id
_entity_poly.type
_entity_poly.pdbx_seq_one_letter_code
_entity_poly.pdbx_strand_id
1 'polypeptide(L)'
;MGKSKSYKPNQTRCIVYASGISAESSANRIEQYAYEHDMAVIDTVIGNGSGIGELEYYLNNDSIEAILLRSVNDISTDKKEVQRVIELALKHGISVNCEEMGFEPVTVNFEDDV
;
A
#
# COMPACT_ATOMS: atom_id res chain seq x y z
N MET A 1 -23.29 12.18 -5.96
CA MET A 1 -22.63 12.65 -7.20
C MET A 1 -21.17 12.26 -7.10
N GLY A 2 -20.84 10.99 -7.40
CA GLY A 2 -19.46 10.51 -7.33
C GLY A 2 -18.70 11.12 -8.49
N LYS A 3 -17.65 11.90 -8.22
CA LYS A 3 -16.78 12.38 -9.30
C LYS A 3 -16.18 11.12 -9.95
N SER A 4 -16.48 10.92 -11.23
CA SER A 4 -15.76 9.94 -12.04
C SER A 4 -14.29 10.35 -12.04
N LYS A 5 -13.45 9.62 -11.30
CA LYS A 5 -12.00 9.82 -11.30
C LYS A 5 -11.51 9.50 -12.72
N SER A 6 -11.18 10.53 -13.50
CA SER A 6 -10.55 10.38 -14.80
C SER A 6 -9.04 10.34 -14.57
N TYR A 7 -8.43 9.18 -14.80
CA TYR A 7 -6.98 9.00 -14.67
C TYR A 7 -6.29 9.41 -15.97
N LYS A 8 -5.15 10.09 -15.86
CA LYS A 8 -4.28 10.41 -17.00
C LYS A 8 -3.62 9.10 -17.49
N PRO A 9 -3.31 8.99 -18.80
CA PRO A 9 -2.49 7.89 -19.29
C PRO A 9 -1.12 7.90 -18.60
N ASN A 10 -0.65 6.72 -18.17
CA ASN A 10 0.64 6.47 -17.49
C ASN A 10 0.78 6.95 -16.03
N GLN A 11 -0.32 7.24 -15.32
CA GLN A 11 -0.23 7.41 -13.87
C GLN A 11 0.04 6.07 -13.20
N THR A 12 0.99 6.04 -12.26
CA THR A 12 1.20 4.88 -11.37
C THR A 12 -0.10 4.60 -10.65
N ARG A 13 -0.67 3.42 -10.91
CA ARG A 13 -1.89 2.97 -10.22
C ARG A 13 -1.52 2.49 -8.83
N CYS A 14 -2.15 3.04 -7.81
CA CYS A 14 -1.87 2.66 -6.43
C CYS A 14 -3.15 2.40 -5.63
N ILE A 15 -2.99 1.68 -4.53
CA ILE A 15 -3.96 1.68 -3.44
C ILE A 15 -3.38 2.40 -2.24
N VAL A 16 -4.27 2.98 -1.45
CA VAL A 16 -3.96 3.41 -0.10
C VAL A 16 -4.46 2.34 0.86
N TYR A 17 -3.60 1.85 1.74
CA TYR A 17 -3.98 0.93 2.80
C TYR A 17 -3.64 1.55 4.15
N ALA A 18 -4.64 1.62 5.03
CA ALA A 18 -4.47 2.16 6.38
C ALA A 18 -5.29 1.32 7.36
N SER A 19 -4.73 1.04 8.54
CA SER A 19 -5.43 0.29 9.59
C SER A 19 -5.26 0.93 10.96
N GLY A 20 -6.05 0.47 11.93
CA GLY A 20 -6.03 0.96 13.32
C GLY A 20 -6.86 2.21 13.58
N ILE A 21 -6.73 2.77 14.78
CA ILE A 21 -7.60 3.84 15.32
C ILE A 21 -7.56 5.12 14.45
N SER A 22 -6.43 5.40 13.81
CA SER A 22 -6.23 6.59 12.99
C SER A 22 -6.34 6.32 11.49
N ALA A 23 -6.89 5.18 11.06
CA ALA A 23 -6.86 4.73 9.68
C ALA A 23 -7.41 5.77 8.69
N GLU A 24 -8.56 6.36 8.98
CA GLU A 24 -9.16 7.40 8.11
C GLU A 24 -8.27 8.63 7.96
N SER A 25 -7.69 9.11 9.07
CA SER A 25 -6.80 10.26 9.04
C SER A 25 -5.50 9.96 8.30
N SER A 26 -4.96 8.75 8.46
CA SER A 26 -3.79 8.29 7.70
C SER A 26 -4.12 8.17 6.21
N ALA A 27 -5.23 7.53 5.85
CA ALA A 27 -5.65 7.38 4.46
C ALA A 27 -5.80 8.73 3.76
N ASN A 28 -6.45 9.71 4.40
CA ASN A 28 -6.58 11.06 3.83
C ASN A 28 -5.22 11.73 3.55
N ARG A 29 -4.23 11.59 4.45
CA ARG A 29 -2.87 12.14 4.21
C ARG A 29 -2.16 11.43 3.08
N ILE A 30 -2.27 10.10 3.01
CA ILE A 30 -1.62 9.29 1.98
C ILE A 30 -2.28 9.53 0.60
N GLU A 31 -3.60 9.68 0.54
CA GLU A 31 -4.30 10.08 -0.70
C GLU A 31 -3.85 11.47 -1.17
N GLN A 32 -3.62 12.40 -0.25
CA GLN A 32 -3.09 13.73 -0.57
C GLN A 32 -1.68 13.64 -1.18
N TYR A 33 -0.79 12.82 -0.59
CA TYR A 33 0.53 12.52 -1.15
C TYR A 33 0.42 11.93 -2.57
N ALA A 34 -0.46 10.95 -2.77
CA ALA A 34 -0.68 10.33 -4.07
C ALA A 34 -1.16 11.35 -5.12
N TYR A 35 -2.06 12.27 -4.72
CA TYR A 35 -2.52 13.35 -5.58
C TYR A 35 -1.39 14.32 -5.97
N GLU A 36 -0.54 14.72 -5.01
CA GLU A 36 0.59 15.62 -5.23
C GLU A 36 1.69 15.02 -6.13
N HIS A 37 1.76 13.69 -6.20
CA HIS A 37 2.71 12.95 -7.04
C HIS A 37 2.08 12.32 -8.29
N ASP A 38 0.91 12.82 -8.73
CA ASP A 38 0.24 12.37 -9.95
C ASP A 38 -0.05 10.84 -9.99
N MET A 39 -0.21 10.20 -8.83
CA MET A 39 -0.58 8.78 -8.73
C MET A 39 -2.10 8.60 -8.85
N ALA A 40 -2.52 7.47 -9.42
CA ALA A 40 -3.91 7.10 -9.59
C ALA A 40 -4.36 6.19 -8.43
N VAL A 41 -4.98 6.78 -7.38
CA VAL A 41 -5.56 6.01 -6.26
C VAL A 41 -6.80 5.25 -6.74
N ILE A 42 -6.62 3.97 -7.05
CA ILE A 42 -7.66 3.05 -7.54
C ILE A 42 -8.62 2.67 -6.42
N ASP A 43 -8.09 2.47 -5.22
CA ASP A 43 -8.89 2.14 -4.04
C ASP A 43 -8.20 2.60 -2.74
N THR A 44 -9.01 2.77 -1.70
CA THR A 44 -8.57 3.14 -0.36
C THR A 44 -9.17 2.14 0.63
N VAL A 45 -8.30 1.27 1.12
CA VAL A 45 -8.65 0.16 2.00
C VAL A 45 -8.42 0.56 3.45
N ILE A 46 -9.50 0.58 4.22
CA ILE A 46 -9.47 0.81 5.67
C ILE A 46 -9.54 -0.55 6.36
N GLY A 47 -8.39 -1.03 6.82
CA GLY A 47 -8.23 -2.34 7.43
C GLY A 47 -8.96 -2.44 8.78
N ASN A 48 -9.83 -3.43 8.90
CA ASN A 48 -10.55 -3.77 10.15
C ASN A 48 -9.94 -4.98 10.90
N GLY A 49 -8.65 -5.28 10.66
CA GLY A 49 -7.98 -6.48 11.18
C GLY A 49 -6.66 -6.78 10.45
N SER A 50 -6.34 -8.05 10.24
CA SER A 50 -5.18 -8.45 9.41
C SER A 50 -5.43 -8.09 7.95
N GLY A 51 -4.60 -7.19 7.40
CA GLY A 51 -4.73 -6.67 6.04
C GLY A 51 -4.31 -7.61 4.93
N ILE A 52 -3.87 -8.82 5.27
CA ILE A 52 -3.19 -9.73 4.35
C ILE A 52 -4.11 -10.16 3.21
N GLY A 53 -5.33 -10.62 3.51
CA GLY A 53 -6.23 -11.12 2.47
C GLY A 53 -6.68 -10.04 1.49
N GLU A 54 -6.88 -8.82 2.00
CA GLU A 54 -7.22 -7.66 1.17
C GLU A 54 -6.05 -7.28 0.27
N LEU A 55 -4.82 -7.20 0.80
CA LEU A 55 -3.64 -6.90 0.02
C LEU A 55 -3.32 -8.01 -1.00
N GLU A 56 -3.43 -9.28 -0.63
CA GLU A 56 -3.27 -10.42 -1.55
C GLU A 56 -4.24 -10.34 -2.74
N TYR A 57 -5.47 -9.85 -2.54
CA TYR A 57 -6.40 -9.64 -3.65
C TYR A 57 -5.88 -8.63 -4.68
N TYR A 58 -5.34 -7.49 -4.24
CA TYR A 58 -4.81 -6.48 -5.17
C TYR A 58 -3.49 -6.93 -5.81
N LEU A 59 -2.63 -7.62 -5.04
CA LEU A 59 -1.35 -8.13 -5.54
C LEU A 59 -1.54 -9.17 -6.65
N ASN A 60 -2.57 -10.01 -6.57
CA ASN A 60 -2.82 -11.07 -7.55
C ASN A 60 -3.61 -10.61 -8.80
N ASN A 61 -4.25 -9.43 -8.77
CA ASN A 61 -5.10 -8.96 -9.85
C ASN A 61 -4.43 -7.95 -10.80
N ASP A 62 -3.11 -7.72 -10.66
CA ASP A 62 -2.25 -6.85 -11.50
C ASP A 62 -2.86 -5.46 -11.83
N SER A 63 -3.72 -4.96 -10.95
CA SER A 63 -4.45 -3.71 -11.15
C SER A 63 -3.70 -2.49 -10.65
N ILE A 64 -2.58 -2.71 -9.95
CA ILE A 64 -1.79 -1.70 -9.25
C ILE A 64 -0.29 -1.91 -9.47
N GLU A 65 0.46 -0.84 -9.29
CA GLU A 65 1.92 -0.78 -9.39
C GLU A 65 2.54 -0.38 -8.03
N ALA A 66 1.73 0.16 -7.11
CA ALA A 66 2.17 0.56 -5.78
C ALA A 66 1.10 0.36 -4.70
N ILE A 67 1.55 0.07 -3.49
CA ILE A 67 0.76 0.11 -2.25
C ILE A 67 1.35 1.23 -1.39
N LEU A 68 0.50 2.16 -0.96
CA LEU A 68 0.88 3.25 -0.07
C LEU A 68 0.34 3.00 1.35
N LEU A 69 1.21 3.10 2.34
CA LEU A 69 0.94 2.81 3.76
C LEU A 69 1.35 4.00 4.63
N ARG A 70 0.88 4.05 5.88
CA ARG A 70 1.56 4.88 6.89
C ARG A 70 2.78 4.14 7.41
N SER A 71 2.58 2.89 7.84
CA SER A 71 3.63 2.02 8.40
C SER A 71 3.46 0.60 7.85
N VAL A 72 4.55 -0.17 7.76
CA VAL A 72 4.45 -1.62 7.46
C VAL A 72 3.64 -2.37 8.53
N ASN A 73 3.58 -1.83 9.74
CA ASN A 73 2.74 -2.36 10.82
C ASN A 73 1.24 -2.23 10.54
N ASP A 74 0.84 -1.43 9.55
CA ASP A 74 -0.56 -1.37 9.15
C ASP A 74 -0.99 -2.69 8.49
N ILE A 75 -0.06 -3.41 7.83
CA ILE A 75 -0.31 -4.74 7.23
C ILE A 75 -0.55 -5.78 8.34
N SER A 76 0.42 -5.91 9.25
CA SER A 76 0.40 -6.79 10.41
C SER A 76 1.49 -6.37 11.40
N THR A 77 1.33 -6.77 12.66
CA THR A 77 2.41 -6.65 13.66
C THR A 77 3.34 -7.87 13.67
N ASP A 78 2.97 -8.95 12.98
CA ASP A 78 3.85 -10.10 12.76
C ASP A 78 4.79 -9.83 11.58
N LYS A 79 6.09 -9.76 11.88
CA LYS A 79 7.14 -9.51 10.89
C LYS A 79 7.15 -10.53 9.75
N LYS A 80 6.82 -11.80 10.01
CA LYS A 80 6.80 -12.86 8.98
C LYS A 80 5.64 -12.64 8.01
N GLU A 81 4.50 -12.19 8.51
CA GLU A 81 3.36 -11.83 7.67
C GLU A 81 3.65 -10.60 6.82
N VAL A 82 4.23 -9.55 7.41
CA VAL A 82 4.66 -8.35 6.69
C VAL A 82 5.66 -8.72 5.58
N GLN A 83 6.68 -9.51 5.91
CA GLN A 83 7.67 -9.98 4.95
C GLN A 83 7.03 -10.75 3.80
N ARG A 84 6.12 -11.69 4.10
CA ARG A 84 5.39 -12.45 3.07
C ARG A 84 4.65 -11.53 2.09
N VAL A 85 3.97 -10.49 2.59
CA VAL A 85 3.23 -9.55 1.73
C VAL A 85 4.18 -8.72 0.87
N ILE A 86 5.29 -8.22 1.43
CA ILE A 86 6.29 -7.45 0.68
C ILE A 86 6.96 -8.31 -0.39
N GLU A 87 7.32 -9.56 -0.08
CA GLU A 87 7.88 -10.50 -1.04
C GLU A 87 6.90 -10.83 -2.18
N LEU A 88 5.62 -10.98 -1.85
CA LEU A 88 4.59 -11.19 -2.87
C LEU A 88 4.46 -9.95 -3.76
N ALA A 89 4.43 -8.75 -3.17
CA ALA A 89 4.41 -7.50 -3.94
C ALA A 89 5.60 -7.40 -4.90
N LEU A 90 6.81 -7.68 -4.41
CA LEU A 90 8.04 -7.64 -5.21
C LEU A 90 7.99 -8.65 -6.37
N LYS A 91 7.47 -9.87 -6.16
CA LYS A 91 7.31 -10.87 -7.22
C LYS A 91 6.38 -10.41 -8.34
N HIS A 92 5.38 -9.59 -8.01
CA HIS A 92 4.45 -8.98 -8.98
C HIS A 92 4.96 -7.63 -9.53
N GLY A 93 6.15 -7.17 -9.12
CA GLY A 93 6.67 -5.87 -9.53
C GLY A 93 5.93 -4.67 -8.90
N ILE A 94 5.23 -4.90 -7.79
CA ILE A 94 4.47 -3.90 -7.05
C ILE A 94 5.35 -3.35 -5.92
N SER A 95 5.48 -2.03 -5.87
CA SER A 95 6.20 -1.35 -4.79
C SER A 95 5.34 -1.21 -3.54
N VAL A 96 5.93 -1.40 -2.35
CA VAL A 96 5.28 -1.10 -1.07
C VAL A 96 6.01 0.11 -0.48
N ASN A 97 5.30 1.22 -0.30
CA ASN A 97 5.89 2.50 0.11
C ASN A 97 5.17 3.01 1.37
N CYS A 98 5.90 3.44 2.40
CA CYS A 98 5.27 3.89 3.65
C CYS A 98 5.69 5.31 4.08
N GLU A 99 4.73 6.06 4.65
CA GLU A 99 4.90 7.45 5.13
C GLU A 99 6.05 7.57 6.13
N GLU A 100 6.21 6.60 7.05
CA GLU A 100 7.31 6.57 8.03
C GLU A 100 8.71 6.52 7.42
N MET A 101 8.83 6.05 6.18
CA MET A 101 10.08 5.99 5.41
C MET A 101 10.13 7.04 4.30
N GLY A 102 9.26 8.06 4.34
CA GLY A 102 9.18 9.09 3.31
C GLY A 102 8.63 8.60 1.98
N PHE A 103 7.82 7.54 2.00
CA PHE A 103 7.29 6.84 0.82
C PHE A 103 8.35 6.25 -0.11
N GLU A 104 9.54 5.97 0.42
CA GLU A 104 10.52 5.13 -0.27
C GLU A 104 10.08 3.66 -0.29
N PRO A 105 10.42 2.90 -1.34
CA PRO A 105 10.13 1.47 -1.40
C PRO A 105 10.76 0.71 -0.24
N VAL A 106 9.93 -0.07 0.45
CA VAL A 106 10.38 -0.95 1.52
C VAL A 106 11.20 -2.09 0.91
N THR A 107 12.46 -2.18 1.33
CA THR A 107 13.35 -3.29 0.99
C THR A 107 13.36 -4.31 2.12
N VAL A 108 13.06 -5.57 1.82
CA VAL A 108 13.33 -6.69 2.72
C VAL A 108 14.81 -7.05 2.61
N ASN A 109 15.58 -6.79 3.67
CA ASN A 109 16.98 -7.23 3.76
C ASN A 109 17.00 -8.64 4.36
N PHE A 110 17.46 -9.62 3.59
CA PHE A 110 17.51 -11.03 4.00
C PHE A 110 18.77 -11.33 4.82
N GLU A 111 18.91 -10.68 5.96
CA GLU A 111 19.92 -11.07 6.95
C GLU A 111 19.29 -10.91 8.34
N ASP A 112 18.64 -11.97 8.84
CA ASP A 112 18.53 -12.33 10.26
C ASP A 112 17.52 -13.48 10.42
N ASP A 113 18.02 -14.72 10.32
CA ASP A 113 17.57 -15.93 11.05
C ASP A 113 18.23 -17.19 10.41
N VAL A 114 19.55 -17.31 10.56
CA VAL A 114 20.27 -18.61 10.50
C VAL A 114 20.78 -18.98 11.88
#